data_AF-A0A6G9SF03-F1
#
_entry.id   AF-A0A6G9SF03-F1
#
_cell.length_a   1.000
_cell.length_b   1.000
_cell.length_c   1.000
_cell.angle_alpha   90.00
_cell.angle_beta   90.00
_cell.angle_gamma   90.00
#
_symmetry.space_group_name_H-M   'P 1'
#
loop_
_entity.id
_entity.type
_entity.pdbx_description
1 polymer ?
#
loop_
_entity_poly.entity_id
_entity_poly.type
_entity_poly.pdbx_seq_one_letter_code
_entity_poly.pdbx_strand_id
1 'polypeptide(L)'
;MTYESAIQYFVTDHPSDSITKKGAIIRQIHPQGHHLVQVFLNAQNQLILRPDGKLYGRQLVARELDKELSDTFGDQDLIIVE
;
A
#
# COMPACT_ATOMS: atom_id res chain seq x y z
N MET A 1 -2.57 10.33 -7.11
CA MET A 1 -2.87 8.90 -6.89
C MET A 1 -4.36 8.80 -6.66
N THR A 2 -5.06 7.93 -7.38
CA THR A 2 -6.48 7.68 -7.15
C THR A 2 -6.69 6.49 -6.21
N TYR A 3 -7.83 6.44 -5.52
CA TYR A 3 -8.20 5.29 -4.72
C TYR A 3 -8.20 4.01 -5.57
N GLU A 4 -8.86 4.05 -6.73
CA GLU A 4 -8.89 2.94 -7.69
C GLU A 4 -7.49 2.47 -8.08
N SER A 5 -6.56 3.37 -8.44
CA SER A 5 -5.19 2.99 -8.81
C SER A 5 -4.40 2.40 -7.64
N ALA A 6 -4.70 2.84 -6.42
CA ALA A 6 -4.08 2.31 -5.21
C ALA A 6 -4.59 0.89 -4.93
N ILE A 7 -5.89 0.65 -5.03
CA ILE A 7 -6.48 -0.68 -4.84
C ILE A 7 -6.12 -1.65 -5.96
N GLN A 8 -6.15 -1.19 -7.22
CA GLN A 8 -5.86 -2.00 -8.40
C GLN A 8 -4.50 -2.69 -8.31
N TYR A 9 -3.52 -2.03 -7.70
CA TYR A 9 -2.19 -2.61 -7.45
C TYR A 9 -2.25 -3.93 -6.66
N PHE A 10 -3.09 -4.02 -5.63
CA PHE A 10 -3.20 -5.25 -4.84
C PHE A 10 -3.88 -6.38 -5.62
N VAL A 11 -4.55 -6.08 -6.72
CA VAL A 11 -5.16 -7.06 -7.63
C VAL A 11 -4.18 -7.48 -8.73
N THR A 12 -3.52 -6.51 -9.37
CA THR A 12 -2.65 -6.76 -10.53
C THR A 12 -1.29 -7.32 -10.17
N ASP A 13 -0.75 -6.88 -9.03
CA ASP A 13 0.61 -7.21 -8.58
C ASP A 13 0.58 -8.13 -7.35
N HIS A 14 -0.56 -8.79 -7.09
CA HIS A 14 -0.69 -9.74 -5.99
C HIS A 14 0.37 -10.85 -6.10
N PRO A 15 1.22 -11.05 -5.08
CA PRO A 15 2.19 -12.14 -5.08
C PRO A 15 1.49 -13.50 -5.21
N SER A 16 2.09 -14.42 -5.96
CA SER A 16 1.61 -15.81 -6.04
C SER A 16 1.83 -16.57 -4.72
N ASP A 17 2.52 -15.96 -3.75
CA ASP A 17 2.78 -16.54 -2.44
C ASP A 17 1.50 -16.64 -1.61
N SER A 18 1.14 -17.88 -1.26
CA SER A 18 -0.07 -18.20 -0.50
C SER A 18 -0.11 -17.64 0.92
N ILE A 19 1.03 -17.18 1.46
CA ILE A 19 1.12 -16.51 2.76
C ILE A 19 0.51 -15.10 2.70
N THR A 20 0.43 -14.50 1.50
CA THR A 20 -0.20 -13.20 1.31
C THR A 20 -1.71 -13.28 1.56
N LYS A 21 -2.20 -12.43 2.46
CA LYS A 21 -3.63 -12.38 2.84
C LYS A 21 -4.24 -10.99 2.78
N LYS A 22 -3.42 -9.94 2.92
CA LYS A 22 -3.90 -8.56 2.98
C LYS A 22 -2.92 -7.61 2.30
N GLY A 23 -3.39 -6.44 1.93
CA GLY A 23 -2.60 -5.28 1.55
C GLY A 23 -2.55 -4.23 2.67
N ALA A 24 -1.55 -3.37 2.63
CA ALA A 24 -1.53 -2.15 3.42
C ALA A 24 -0.98 -0.99 2.60
N ILE A 25 -1.58 0.18 2.79
CA ILE A 25 -1.10 1.45 2.22
C ILE A 25 -0.69 2.34 3.39
N ILE A 26 0.57 2.77 3.40
CA ILE A 26 1.12 3.68 4.39
C ILE A 26 1.35 5.03 3.72
N ARG A 27 0.91 6.11 4.37
CA ARG A 27 1.11 7.49 3.93
C ARG A 27 2.16 8.17 4.80
N GLN A 28 3.09 8.86 4.15
CA GLN A 28 4.06 9.73 4.82
C GLN A 28 4.13 11.06 4.09
N ILE A 29 4.45 12.13 4.83
CA ILE A 29 4.70 13.45 4.26
C ILE A 29 5.98 13.39 3.42
N HIS A 30 5.94 13.98 2.23
CA HIS A 30 7.09 14.11 1.35
C HIS A 30 7.18 15.54 0.80
N PRO A 31 8.36 16.14 0.58
CA PRO A 31 8.47 17.51 0.06
C PRO A 31 7.75 17.77 -1.27
N GLN A 32 7.47 16.72 -2.03
CA GLN A 32 6.78 16.77 -3.33
C GLN A 32 5.32 16.28 -3.27
N GLY A 33 4.75 16.08 -2.09
CA GLY A 33 3.38 15.58 -1.89
C GLY A 33 3.34 14.49 -0.82
N HIS A 34 2.97 13.27 -1.23
CA HIS A 34 2.78 12.12 -0.34
C HIS A 34 3.68 10.97 -0.76
N HIS A 35 4.48 10.47 0.15
CA HIS A 35 5.15 9.19 -0.02
C HIS A 35 4.18 8.08 0.38
N LEU A 36 3.86 7.20 -0.58
CA LEU A 36 2.98 6.07 -0.38
C LEU A 36 3.80 4.78 -0.47
N VAL A 37 3.66 3.95 0.55
CA VAL A 37 4.23 2.61 0.59
C VAL A 37 3.09 1.61 0.58
N GLN A 38 3.04 0.76 -0.45
CA GLN A 38 2.05 -0.29 -0.59
C GLN A 38 2.72 -1.63 -0.39
N VAL A 39 2.29 -2.41 0.60
CA VAL A 39 2.94 -3.66 1.00
C VAL A 39 1.90 -4.77 1.20
N PHE A 40 2.35 -6.01 1.07
CA PHE A 40 1.54 -7.20 1.33
C PHE A 40 1.84 -7.76 2.72
N LEU A 41 0.79 -8.23 3.38
CA LEU A 41 0.81 -8.75 4.75
C LEU A 41 0.31 -10.19 4.78
N ASN A 42 0.79 -10.94 5.78
CA ASN A 42 0.26 -12.25 6.12
C ASN A 42 -1.00 -12.15 7.01
N ALA A 43 -1.56 -13.30 7.40
CA ALA A 43 -2.75 -13.36 8.26
C ALA A 43 -2.54 -12.68 9.63
N GLN A 44 -1.31 -12.57 10.10
CA GLN A 44 -0.91 -11.96 11.38
C GLN A 44 -0.54 -10.47 11.22
N ASN A 45 -0.87 -9.84 10.08
CA ASN A 45 -0.52 -8.47 9.73
C ASN A 45 1.00 -8.21 9.72
N GLN A 46 1.81 -9.23 9.47
CA GLN A 46 3.27 -9.09 9.35
C GLN A 46 3.66 -8.88 7.89
N LEU A 47 4.69 -8.06 7.69
CA LEU A 47 5.29 -7.82 6.38
C LEU A 47 5.84 -9.11 5.77
N ILE A 48 5.59 -9.32 4.49
CA ILE A 48 6.11 -10.47 3.75
C ILE A 48 7.35 -10.05 2.96
N LEU A 49 8.44 -10.79 3.15
CA LEU A 49 9.68 -10.63 2.41
C LEU A 49 9.73 -11.59 1.22
N ARG A 50 10.25 -11.09 0.11
CA ARG A 50 10.69 -11.85 -1.05
C ARG A 50 11.95 -12.65 -0.69
N PRO A 51 12.27 -13.70 -1.48
CA PRO A 51 13.51 -14.45 -1.30
C PRO A 51 14.79 -13.59 -1.37
N ASP A 52 14.75 -12.44 -2.05
CA ASP A 52 15.87 -11.48 -2.13
C ASP A 52 15.97 -10.54 -0.91
N GLY A 53 15.13 -10.74 0.11
CA GLY A 53 15.10 -9.94 1.33
C GLY A 53 14.35 -8.61 1.20
N LYS A 54 13.76 -8.30 0.04
CA LYS A 54 12.93 -7.09 -0.14
C LYS A 54 11.48 -7.36 0.22
N LEU A 55 10.74 -6.31 0.58
CA LEU A 55 9.30 -6.44 0.82
C LEU A 55 8.55 -6.75 -0.48
N TYR A 56 7.50 -7.59 -0.38
CA TYR A 56 6.46 -7.58 -1.40
C TYR A 56 5.69 -6.27 -1.31
N GLY A 57 5.87 -5.42 -2.31
CA GLY A 57 5.26 -4.10 -2.34
C GLY A 57 5.86 -3.19 -3.39
N ARG A 58 5.42 -1.92 -3.34
CA ARG A 58 5.98 -0.80 -4.10
C ARG A 58 6.01 0.46 -3.24
N GLN A 59 6.82 1.41 -3.66
CA GLN A 59 6.88 2.74 -3.08
C GLN A 59 6.75 3.76 -4.21
N LEU A 60 6.05 4.86 -3.95
CA LEU A 60 5.92 5.94 -4.91
C LEU A 60 5.70 7.29 -4.22
N VAL A 61 5.95 8.37 -4.93
CA VAL A 61 5.58 9.72 -4.52
C VAL A 61 4.41 10.19 -5.38
N ALA A 62 3.30 10.50 -4.73
CA ALA A 62 2.13 11.08 -5.36
C ALA A 62 2.06 12.57 -5.02
N ARG A 63 2.00 13.44 -6.03
CA ARG A 63 1.87 14.89 -5.81
C ARG A 63 0.62 15.24 -5.00
N GLU A 64 -0.49 14.59 -5.34
CA GLU A 64 -1.81 14.76 -4.71
C GLU A 64 -2.51 13.40 -4.63
N LEU A 65 -3.42 13.28 -3.65
CA LEU A 65 -4.38 12.17 -3.51
C LEU A 65 -5.74 12.66 -4.00
N ASP A 66 -6.51 11.78 -4.64
CA ASP A 66 -7.91 12.11 -4.92
C ASP A 66 -8.73 12.17 -3.61
N LYS A 67 -9.94 12.71 -3.71
CA LYS A 67 -10.79 12.91 -2.54
C LYS A 67 -11.07 11.59 -1.83
N GLU A 68 -11.38 10.53 -2.58
CA GLU A 68 -11.71 9.22 -2.02
C GLU A 68 -10.55 8.62 -1.22
N LEU A 69 -9.34 8.59 -1.79
CA LEU A 69 -8.16 8.08 -1.09
C LEU A 69 -7.80 8.95 0.11
N SER A 70 -7.92 10.28 -0.03
CA SER A 70 -7.69 11.22 1.07
C SER A 70 -8.68 11.01 2.21
N ASP A 71 -9.98 10.88 1.91
CA ASP A 71 -11.03 10.62 2.89
C ASP A 71 -10.83 9.25 3.57
N THR A 72 -10.39 8.24 2.81
CA THR A 72 -10.13 6.89 3.34
C THR A 72 -9.01 6.91 4.38
N PHE A 73 -7.95 7.70 4.15
CA PHE A 73 -6.94 7.93 5.17
C PHE A 73 -7.49 8.72 6.36
N GLY A 74 -8.26 9.78 6.10
CA GLY A 74 -8.66 10.73 7.14
C GLY A 74 -7.44 11.23 7.92
N ASP A 75 -7.53 11.14 9.25
CA ASP A 75 -6.46 11.53 10.18
C ASP A 75 -5.43 10.41 10.45
N GLN A 76 -5.55 9.28 9.75
CA GLN A 76 -4.65 8.14 9.88
C GLN A 76 -3.65 8.11 8.72
N ASP A 77 -2.57 7.38 8.91
CA ASP A 77 -1.52 7.19 7.91
C ASP A 77 -1.39 5.73 7.45
N LEU A 78 -2.35 4.88 7.82
CA LEU A 78 -2.39 3.46 7.47
C LEU A 78 -3.80 3.05 7.05
N ILE A 79 -3.89 2.38 5.90
CA ILE A 79 -5.09 1.68 5.44
C ILE A 79 -4.73 0.21 5.30
N ILE A 80 -5.59 -0.68 5.80
CA ILE A 80 -5.53 -2.13 5.54
C ILE A 80 -6.55 -2.47 4.46
N VAL A 81 -6.14 -3.28 3.50
CA VAL A 81 -6.97 -3.77 2.39
C VAL A 81 -7.10 -5.29 2.53
N GLU A 82 -8.32 -5.80 2.57
CA GLU A 82 -8.63 -7.24 2.72
C GLU A 82 -9.37 -7.80 1.50
#